data_AF-A0A2T1GBS0-F1
#
_entry.id   AF-A0A2T1GBS0-F1
#
_cell.length_a   1.000
_cell.length_b   1.000
_cell.length_c   1.000
_cell.angle_alpha   90.00
_cell.angle_beta   90.00
_cell.angle_gamma   90.00
#
_symmetry.space_group_name_H-M   'P 1'
#
loop_
_entity.id
_entity.type
_entity.pdbx_description
1 polymer ?
#
loop_
_entity_poly.entity_id
_entity_poly.type
_entity_poly.pdbx_seq_one_letter_code
_entity_poly.pdbx_strand_id
1 'polypeptide(L)'
;MLFMIEMENIIKTYQLGEMEVPVLKGINLYVAEGDYISIMGASGSGKSTLMNIIGCLDRPALLLADEPTGALDTQTSQEVMKLFDNLNSQGITIVIITHEPEIAAQTRRKIVMQDGLIVG
;
A
#
# COMPACT_ATOMS: atom_id res chain seq x y z
N MET A 1 -11.48 10.20 18.24
CA MET A 1 -11.88 8.77 18.17
C MET A 1 -10.87 8.09 17.27
N LEU A 2 -10.35 6.92 17.63
CA LEU A 2 -9.38 6.20 16.79
C LEU A 2 -10.17 5.38 15.75
N PHE A 3 -9.98 5.69 14.47
CA PHE A 3 -10.51 4.89 13.37
C PHE A 3 -9.48 3.82 12.97
N MET A 4 -9.94 2.57 12.77
CA MET A 4 -9.13 1.49 12.22
C MET A 4 -9.01 1.62 10.68
N ILE A 5 -10.05 2.11 10.03
CA ILE A 5 -10.04 2.46 8.61
C ILE A 5 -10.50 3.91 8.48
N GLU A 6 -9.68 4.74 7.85
CA GLU A 6 -9.99 6.12 7.52
C GLU A 6 -9.74 6.35 6.03
N MET A 7 -10.79 6.70 5.31
CA MET A 7 -10.77 6.93 3.87
C MET A 7 -11.40 8.28 3.59
N GLU A 8 -10.63 9.16 2.97
CA GLU A 8 -11.10 10.50 2.57
C GLU A 8 -11.02 10.66 1.05
N ASN A 9 -12.12 11.10 0.45
CA ASN A 9 -12.26 11.43 -0.95
C ASN A 9 -11.70 10.36 -1.92
N ILE A 10 -11.98 9.09 -1.64
CA ILE A 10 -11.47 8.00 -2.45
C ILE A 10 -12.18 7.94 -3.80
N ILE A 11 -11.39 8.10 -4.87
CA ILE A 11 -11.81 8.05 -6.26
C ILE A 11 -11.10 6.90 -6.95
N LYS A 12 -11.83 6.15 -7.77
CA LYS A 12 -11.24 5.10 -8.61
C LYS A 12 -11.92 5.12 -9.97
N THR A 13 -11.11 5.28 -11.00
CA THR A 13 -11.49 5.17 -12.40
C THR A 13 -10.69 4.04 -13.02
N TYR A 14 -11.35 3.12 -13.71
CA TYR A 14 -10.68 2.11 -14.53
C TYR A 14 -10.61 2.59 -15.97
N GLN A 15 -9.50 2.28 -16.64
CA GLN A 15 -9.29 2.58 -18.04
C GLN A 15 -9.55 1.32 -18.87
N LEU A 16 -10.52 1.40 -19.78
CA LEU A 16 -10.89 0.30 -20.67
C LEU A 16 -10.70 0.77 -22.11
N GLY A 17 -9.50 0.57 -22.64
CA GLY A 17 -9.08 1.19 -23.90
C GLY A 17 -9.00 2.71 -23.74
N GLU A 18 -9.72 3.45 -24.57
CA GLU A 18 -9.81 4.92 -24.49
C GLU A 18 -10.92 5.41 -23.54
N MET A 19 -11.75 4.50 -23.00
CA MET A 19 -12.83 4.87 -22.10
C MET A 19 -12.39 4.89 -20.65
N GLU A 20 -12.76 5.97 -19.95
CA GLU A 20 -12.66 6.09 -18.50
C GLU A 20 -13.97 5.70 -17.84
N VAL A 21 -13.92 4.72 -16.95
CA VAL A 21 -15.08 4.22 -16.19
C VAL A 21 -14.91 4.59 -14.71
N PRO A 22 -15.54 5.68 -14.23
CA PRO A 22 -15.47 6.07 -12.84
C PRO A 22 -16.31 5.13 -11.97
N VAL A 23 -15.66 4.40 -11.07
CA VAL A 23 -16.26 3.40 -10.18
C VAL A 23 -16.48 3.94 -8.77
N LEU A 24 -15.48 4.58 -8.17
CA LEU A 24 -15.61 5.29 -6.89
C LEU A 24 -15.52 6.80 -7.13
N LYS A 25 -16.42 7.56 -6.51
CA LYS A 25 -16.67 8.97 -6.85
C LYS A 25 -16.56 9.87 -5.61
N GLY A 26 -15.43 9.81 -4.91
CA GLY A 26 -15.19 10.60 -3.70
C GLY A 26 -15.83 9.98 -2.46
N ILE A 27 -15.53 8.71 -2.21
CA ILE A 27 -16.03 7.98 -1.04
C ILE A 27 -15.27 8.43 0.21
N ASN A 28 -16.02 8.82 1.24
CA ASN A 28 -15.52 9.00 2.59
C ASN A 28 -16.05 7.86 3.47
N LEU A 29 -15.17 7.15 4.18
CA LEU A 29 -15.54 6.03 5.04
C LEU A 29 -14.64 6.01 6.28
N TYR A 30 -15.26 5.91 7.43
CA TYR A 30 -14.59 5.82 8.72
C TYR A 30 -15.14 4.60 9.46
N VAL A 31 -14.25 3.70 9.88
CA VAL A 31 -14.59 2.48 10.61
C VAL A 31 -13.77 2.46 11.90
N ALA A 32 -14.44 2.40 13.04
CA ALA A 32 -13.80 2.34 14.35
C ALA A 32 -13.32 0.91 14.66
N GLU A 33 -12.41 0.80 15.63
CA GLU A 33 -12.01 -0.51 16.15
C GLU A 33 -13.21 -1.24 16.78
N GLY A 34 -13.44 -2.49 16.36
CA GLY A 34 -14.54 -3.33 16.83
C GLY A 34 -15.87 -3.16 16.09
N ASP A 35 -15.94 -2.30 15.07
CA ASP A 35 -17.15 -2.12 14.25
C ASP A 35 -17.52 -3.41 13.49
N TYR A 36 -18.81 -3.77 13.51
CA TYR A 36 -19.38 -4.90 12.75
C TYR A 36 -20.35 -4.36 11.68
N ILE A 37 -19.81 -4.09 10.48
CA ILE A 37 -20.52 -3.37 9.41
C ILE A 37 -20.77 -4.24 8.18
N SER A 38 -21.70 -3.79 7.33
CA SER A 38 -21.94 -4.36 6.00
C SER A 38 -21.96 -3.26 4.93
N ILE A 39 -21.49 -3.58 3.72
CA ILE A 39 -21.54 -2.69 2.55
C ILE A 39 -22.44 -3.34 1.50
N MET A 40 -23.60 -2.74 1.23
CA MET A 40 -24.62 -3.26 0.32
C MET A 40 -24.83 -2.35 -0.90
N GLY A 41 -25.38 -2.89 -1.99
CA GLY A 41 -25.69 -2.15 -3.21
C GLY A 41 -25.81 -3.04 -4.45
N ALA A 42 -26.42 -2.52 -5.52
CA ALA A 42 -26.62 -3.24 -6.79
C ALA A 42 -25.29 -3.72 -7.42
N SER A 43 -25.34 -4.73 -8.29
CA SER A 43 -24.15 -5.15 -9.05
C SER A 43 -23.56 -3.95 -9.83
N GLY A 44 -22.24 -3.82 -9.84
CA GLY A 44 -21.55 -2.68 -10.47
C GLY A 44 -21.43 -1.40 -9.63
N SER A 45 -21.97 -1.37 -8.41
CA SER A 45 -21.93 -0.17 -7.55
C SER A 45 -20.55 0.15 -6.93
N GLY A 46 -19.48 -0.59 -7.28
CA GLY A 46 -18.13 -0.36 -6.74
C GLY A 46 -17.80 -1.05 -5.41
N LYS A 47 -18.67 -1.91 -4.86
CA LYS A 47 -18.42 -2.62 -3.58
C LYS A 47 -17.11 -3.40 -3.56
N SER A 48 -16.87 -4.23 -4.58
CA SER A 48 -15.66 -5.03 -4.69
C SER A 48 -14.42 -4.16 -4.88
N THR A 49 -14.53 -3.05 -5.63
CA THR A 49 -13.45 -2.06 -5.76
C THR A 49 -13.15 -1.39 -4.43
N LEU A 50 -14.17 -0.99 -3.66
CA LEU A 50 -14.00 -0.43 -2.32
C LEU A 50 -13.35 -1.45 -1.37
N MET A 51 -13.78 -2.72 -1.39
CA MET A 51 -13.16 -3.81 -0.64
C MET A 51 -11.70 -4.06 -1.04
N ASN A 52 -11.37 -4.00 -2.33
CA ASN A 52 -10.00 -4.15 -2.79
C ASN A 52 -9.10 -3.01 -2.29
N ILE A 53 -9.61 -1.79 -2.22
CA ILE A 53 -8.87 -0.65 -1.68
C ILE A 53 -8.69 -0.81 -0.16
N ILE A 54 -9.76 -1.15 0.57
CA ILE A 54 -9.70 -1.41 2.03
C ILE A 54 -8.71 -2.53 2.35
N GLY A 55 -8.69 -3.60 1.56
CA GLY A 55 -7.81 -4.75 1.76
C GLY A 55 -6.41 -4.60 1.15
N CYS A 56 -6.03 -3.43 0.62
CA CYS A 56 -4.77 -3.21 -0.11
C CYS A 56 -4.54 -4.19 -1.28
N LEU A 57 -5.61 -4.72 -1.87
CA LEU A 57 -5.60 -5.69 -2.96
C LEU A 57 -5.53 -5.04 -4.34
N ASP A 58 -5.87 -3.75 -4.45
CA ASP A 58 -5.60 -2.94 -5.64
C ASP A 58 -4.11 -2.55 -5.61
N ARG A 59 -3.32 -2.97 -6.62
CA ARG A 59 -1.86 -2.76 -6.65
C ARG A 59 -1.52 -1.27 -6.52
N PRO A 60 -0.99 -0.79 -5.38
CA PRO A 60 -0.65 0.62 -5.23
C PRO A 60 0.50 0.97 -6.18
N ALA A 61 0.51 2.18 -6.73
CA ALA A 61 1.64 2.63 -7.56
C ALA A 61 2.92 2.83 -6.72
N LEU A 62 2.77 3.11 -5.41
CA LEU A 62 3.83 3.38 -4.45
C LEU A 62 3.52 2.70 -3.10
N LEU A 63 4.48 1.96 -2.56
CA LEU A 63 4.51 1.47 -1.19
C LEU A 63 5.64 2.17 -0.44
N LEU A 64 5.29 2.86 0.66
CA LEU A 64 6.26 3.43 1.59
C LEU A 64 6.31 2.52 2.82
N ALA A 65 7.50 2.03 3.16
CA ALA A 65 7.71 1.14 4.29
C ALA A 65 8.80 1.70 5.20
N ASP A 66 8.44 2.06 6.43
CA ASP A 66 9.36 2.56 7.44
C ASP A 66 9.73 1.43 8.40
N GLU A 67 11.00 1.02 8.39
CA GLU A 67 11.55 -0.09 9.18
C GLU A 67 10.68 -1.37 9.19
N PRO A 68 10.25 -1.88 8.01
CA PRO A 68 9.24 -2.95 7.90
C PRO A 68 9.64 -4.28 8.54
N THR A 69 10.93 -4.46 8.81
CA THR A 69 11.52 -5.69 9.37
C THR A 69 12.14 -5.51 10.76
N GLY A 70 12.19 -4.28 11.30
CA GLY A 70 12.99 -3.96 12.50
C GLY A 70 12.54 -4.65 13.80
N ALA A 71 11.33 -5.24 13.82
CA ALA A 71 10.78 -6.00 14.95
C ALA A 71 10.65 -7.51 14.68
N LEU A 72 11.17 -7.99 13.55
CA LEU A 72 11.02 -9.37 13.09
C LEU A 72 12.33 -10.15 13.24
N ASP A 73 12.23 -11.47 13.38
CA ASP A 73 13.40 -12.34 13.30
C ASP A 73 13.92 -12.44 11.86
N THR A 74 15.17 -12.89 11.70
CA THR A 74 15.85 -12.95 10.40
C THR A 74 15.08 -13.73 9.34
N GLN A 75 14.40 -14.82 9.70
CA GLN A 75 13.68 -15.63 8.72
C GLN A 75 12.42 -14.89 8.25
N THR A 76 11.66 -14.32 9.18
CA THR A 76 10.45 -13.56 8.86
C THR A 76 10.80 -12.30 8.05
N SER A 77 11.88 -11.60 8.39
CA SER A 77 12.38 -10.45 7.62
C SER A 77 12.67 -10.80 6.16
N GLN A 78 13.28 -11.98 5.90
CA GLN A 78 13.55 -12.45 4.54
C GLN A 78 12.27 -12.76 3.75
N GLU A 79 11.22 -13.27 4.40
CA GLU A 79 9.93 -13.51 3.76
C GLU A 79 9.24 -12.20 3.36
N VAL A 80 9.28 -11.19 4.23
CA VAL A 80 8.78 -9.84 3.93
C VAL A 80 9.54 -9.22 2.75
N MET A 81 10.87 -9.33 2.74
CA MET A 81 11.68 -8.79 1.63
C MET A 81 11.40 -9.51 0.31
N LYS A 82 11.18 -10.83 0.31
CA LYS A 82 10.73 -11.57 -0.89
C LYS A 82 9.36 -11.10 -1.37
N LEU A 83 8.42 -10.81 -0.46
CA LEU A 83 7.13 -10.24 -0.83
C LEU A 83 7.31 -8.88 -1.52
N PHE A 84 8.16 -8.02 -0.96
CA PHE A 84 8.43 -6.70 -1.55
C PHE A 84 9.11 -6.79 -2.91
N ASP A 85 10.08 -7.69 -3.11
CA ASP A 85 10.68 -7.90 -4.43
C ASP A 85 9.64 -8.38 -5.46
N ASN A 86 8.77 -9.32 -5.07
CA ASN A 86 7.66 -9.78 -5.92
C ASN A 86 6.71 -8.63 -6.28
N LEU A 87 6.33 -7.78 -5.33
CA LEU A 87 5.49 -6.60 -5.60
C LEU A 87 6.20 -5.60 -6.51
N ASN A 88 7.48 -5.33 -6.28
CA ASN A 88 8.28 -4.44 -7.14
C ASN A 88 8.41 -4.98 -8.57
N SER A 89 8.55 -6.30 -8.73
CA SER A 89 8.56 -6.97 -10.04
C SER A 89 7.24 -6.80 -10.82
N GLN A 90 6.13 -6.56 -10.12
CA GLN A 90 4.80 -6.32 -10.70
C GLN A 90 4.57 -4.85 -11.08
N GLY A 91 5.58 -3.99 -10.95
CA GLY A 91 5.52 -2.57 -11.32
C GLY A 91 5.17 -1.62 -10.17
N ILE A 92 5.08 -2.12 -8.94
CA ILE A 92 4.85 -1.29 -7.74
C ILE A 92 6.16 -0.59 -7.37
N THR A 93 6.15 0.73 -7.25
CA THR A 93 7.30 1.48 -6.71
C THR A 93 7.36 1.23 -5.20
N ILE A 94 8.53 0.89 -4.66
CA ILE A 94 8.68 0.66 -3.21
C ILE A 94 9.82 1.54 -2.71
N VAL A 95 9.57 2.28 -1.63
CA VAL A 95 10.59 3.00 -0.86
C VAL A 95 10.63 2.40 0.53
N ILE A 96 11.79 1.88 0.91
CA ILE A 96 12.04 1.31 2.24
C ILE A 96 13.00 2.25 2.96
N ILE A 97 12.63 2.64 4.18
CA ILE A 97 13.54 3.29 5.14
C ILE A 97 14.06 2.20 6.06
N THR A 98 15.38 2.11 6.17
CA THR A 98 16.01 1.17 7.09
C THR A 98 17.41 1.64 7.52
N HIS A 99 17.76 1.38 8.77
CA HIS A 99 19.13 1.49 9.27
C HIS A 99 19.94 0.20 9.11
N GLU A 100 19.32 -0.89 8.63
CA GLU A 100 19.95 -2.20 8.46
C GLU A 100 20.62 -2.35 7.07
N PRO A 101 21.96 -2.48 6.98
CA PRO A 101 22.65 -2.56 5.69
C PRO A 101 22.24 -3.78 4.84
N GLU A 102 21.89 -4.89 5.49
CA GLU A 102 21.50 -6.14 4.84
C GLU A 102 20.13 -6.04 4.15
N ILE A 103 19.21 -5.27 4.71
CA ILE A 103 17.89 -4.98 4.11
C ILE A 103 18.07 -4.02 2.94
N ALA A 104 18.85 -2.95 3.12
CA ALA A 104 19.14 -1.99 2.06
C ALA A 104 19.82 -2.64 0.84
N ALA A 105 20.71 -3.62 1.06
CA ALA A 105 21.42 -4.35 0.00
C ALA A 105 20.50 -5.20 -0.90
N GLN A 106 19.29 -5.54 -0.45
CA GLN A 106 18.30 -6.29 -1.24
C GLN A 106 17.49 -5.40 -2.18
N THR A 107 17.59 -4.07 -2.03
CA THR A 107 16.88 -3.12 -2.90
C THR A 107 17.62 -2.92 -4.23
N ARG A 108 16.87 -2.55 -5.29
CA ARG A 108 17.47 -2.30 -6.62
C ARG A 108 18.30 -1.02 -6.70
N ARG A 109 18.01 -0.04 -5.84
CA ARG A 109 18.71 1.24 -5.75
C ARG A 109 18.76 1.67 -4.30
N LYS A 110 19.95 2.02 -3.84
CA LYS A 110 20.19 2.57 -2.49
C LYS A 110 20.35 4.09 -2.58
N ILE A 111 19.79 4.79 -1.60
CA ILE A 111 20.06 6.20 -1.33
C ILE A 111 20.55 6.26 0.11
N VAL A 112 21.67 6.94 0.35
CA VAL A 112 22.24 7.09 1.69
C VAL A 112 22.07 8.52 2.17
N MET A 113 21.50 8.70 3.36
CA MET A 113 21.42 9.99 4.02
C MET A 113 22.38 10.07 5.21
N GLN A 114 23.07 11.20 5.34
CA GLN A 114 23.94 11.51 6.48
C GLN A 114 23.81 13.00 6.79
N ASP A 115 23.58 13.34 8.06
CA ASP A 115 23.46 14.73 8.54
C ASP A 115 22.49 15.60 7.72
N GLY A 116 21.36 15.01 7.30
CA GLY A 116 20.33 15.70 6.50
C GLY A 116 20.65 15.83 5.00
N LEU A 117 21.75 15.26 4.52
CA LEU A 117 22.18 15.31 3.12
C LEU A 117 22.15 13.92 2.48
N ILE A 118 21.82 13.85 1.18
CA ILE A 118 22.01 12.65 0.37
C ILE A 118 23.48 12.58 -0.04
N VAL A 119 24.16 11.50 0.31
CA VAL A 119 25.61 11.32 0.12
C VAL A 119 25.96 10.19 -0.86
N GLY A 120 24.96 9.48 -1.39
CA GLY A 120 25.12 8.38 -2.34
C GLY A 120 23.80 7.87 -2.87
#